data_AF-A0A4S4KHM5-F1
#
_entry.id   AF-A0A4S4KHM5-F1
#
_cell.length_a   1.000
_cell.length_b   1.000
_cell.length_c   1.000
_cell.angle_alpha   90.00
_cell.angle_beta   90.00
_cell.angle_gamma   90.00
#
_symmetry.space_group_name_H-M   'P 1'
#
loop_
_entity.id
_entity.type
_entity.pdbx_description
1 polymer ?
#
loop_
_entity_poly.entity_id
_entity_poly.type
_entity_poly.pdbx_seq_one_letter_code
_entity_poly.pdbx_strand_id
1 'polypeptide(L)'
;MSTYDLNISVNPADIPLLKNAGYRLCIAKRVNGKYDVVWSGGAFIASNSFAWDAEFQVFGALKFQGGLQVKSSTNPEDIKFGQSVKLDAYGVMQPATGPSDKSGVFKVENNYGAMCIGVNAKLGGAWSPIYLSQTPFATGVISLTPIEKVLIWFDASSSTGTMLVDAVTNSIEVDFTGKTSQSVTYASSPNKPGTGGWIVGGSAVLPSTYNVETDTFTLETPSASLLAKLSDLINTQNNVPLIVSASVQFVKPVEAQEFVQYALGMRPDGVRTWNFTAAGDIVQSKLEALYHPRDKLAIKFLQDAYLEVLYSFQDSEYKELTFEIIHDNSV
;
A
#
# COMPACT_ATOMS: atom_id res chain seq x y z
N MET A 1 -14.84 -14.69 -10.32
CA MET A 1 -14.18 -13.43 -10.70
C MET A 1 -13.21 -13.13 -9.56
N SER A 2 -11.97 -12.78 -9.85
CA SER A 2 -10.99 -12.47 -8.80
C SER A 2 -11.09 -10.98 -8.49
N THR A 3 -11.26 -10.66 -7.21
CA THR A 3 -11.14 -9.30 -6.70
C THR A 3 -9.69 -9.07 -6.29
N TYR A 4 -9.13 -7.93 -6.69
CA TYR A 4 -7.77 -7.52 -6.39
C TYR A 4 -7.79 -6.37 -5.38
N ASP A 5 -6.90 -6.44 -4.39
CA ASP A 5 -6.76 -5.47 -3.31
C ASP A 5 -5.33 -4.92 -3.26
N LEU A 6 -5.21 -3.62 -3.44
CA LEU A 6 -3.97 -2.87 -3.29
C LEU A 6 -4.06 -1.95 -2.08
N ASN A 7 -3.17 -2.14 -1.11
CA ASN A 7 -3.03 -1.23 0.02
C ASN A 7 -1.75 -0.41 -0.13
N ILE A 8 -1.89 0.90 -0.14
CA ILE A 8 -0.78 1.85 -0.21
C ILE A 8 -0.74 2.63 1.09
N SER A 9 0.26 2.33 1.89
CA SER A 9 0.58 3.08 3.10
C SER A 9 1.55 4.21 2.76
N VAL A 10 1.34 5.38 3.34
CA VAL A 10 2.24 6.53 3.22
C VAL A 10 2.76 6.84 4.60
N ASN A 11 4.08 6.92 4.76
CA ASN A 11 4.68 7.29 6.03
C ASN A 11 4.05 8.61 6.55
N PRO A 12 3.42 8.62 7.75
CA PRO A 12 2.65 9.77 8.23
C PRO A 12 3.44 11.08 8.27
N ALA A 13 4.74 11.02 8.56
CA ALA A 13 5.61 12.19 8.59
C ALA A 13 5.78 12.87 7.22
N ASP A 14 5.53 12.16 6.12
CA ASP A 14 5.71 12.67 4.75
C ASP A 14 4.43 13.28 4.17
N ILE A 15 3.27 12.95 4.73
CA ILE A 15 1.97 13.40 4.22
C ILE A 15 1.87 14.93 4.15
N PRO A 16 2.23 15.70 5.20
CA PRO A 16 2.14 17.16 5.13
C PRO A 16 3.03 17.75 4.04
N LEU A 17 4.26 17.23 3.90
CA LEU A 17 5.22 17.71 2.90
C LEU A 17 4.74 17.46 1.47
N LEU A 18 4.26 16.23 1.21
CA LEU A 18 3.72 15.85 -0.10
C LEU A 18 2.47 16.67 -0.45
N LYS A 19 1.53 16.83 0.49
CA LYS A 19 0.31 17.61 0.27
C LYS A 19 0.60 19.09 0.05
N ASN A 20 1.48 19.69 0.83
CA ASN A 20 1.88 21.09 0.68
C ASN A 20 2.58 21.34 -0.66
N ALA A 21 3.29 20.34 -1.19
CA ALA A 21 3.89 20.38 -2.52
C ALA A 21 2.91 20.02 -3.65
N GLY A 22 1.63 19.78 -3.35
CA GLY A 22 0.59 19.54 -4.35
C GLY A 22 0.57 18.13 -4.94
N TYR A 23 1.32 17.19 -4.37
CA TYR A 23 1.35 15.81 -4.86
C TYR A 23 0.01 15.10 -4.68
N ARG A 24 -0.26 14.18 -5.61
CA ARG A 24 -1.38 13.24 -5.63
C ARG A 24 -0.84 11.83 -5.72
N LEU A 25 -1.59 10.88 -5.18
CA LEU A 25 -1.29 9.47 -5.37
C LEU A 25 -1.86 9.04 -6.72
N CYS A 26 -0.99 8.55 -7.59
CA CYS A 26 -1.31 8.12 -8.93
C CYS A 26 -1.12 6.61 -9.09
N ILE A 27 -2.07 5.98 -9.80
CA ILE A 27 -2.06 4.58 -10.18
C ILE A 27 -2.36 4.49 -11.67
N ALA A 28 -1.61 3.68 -12.41
CA ALA A 28 -1.92 3.28 -13.79
C ALA A 28 -1.98 1.76 -13.89
N LYS A 29 -2.81 1.25 -14.81
CA LYS A 29 -2.95 -0.18 -15.08
C LYS A 29 -2.39 -0.50 -16.46
N ARG A 30 -1.72 -1.64 -16.58
CA ARG A 30 -1.01 -2.02 -17.80
C ARG A 30 -1.95 -2.62 -18.84
N VAL A 31 -1.90 -2.16 -20.09
CA VAL A 31 -2.63 -2.73 -21.23
C VAL A 31 -1.70 -2.82 -22.43
N ASN A 32 -1.70 -3.95 -23.14
CA ASN A 32 -0.80 -4.19 -24.29
C ASN A 32 0.67 -3.92 -23.97
N GLY A 33 1.07 -4.24 -22.75
CA GLY A 33 2.44 -4.02 -22.29
C GLY A 33 2.74 -2.60 -21.85
N LYS A 34 1.86 -1.60 -21.95
CA LYS A 34 2.17 -0.20 -21.59
C LYS A 34 1.30 0.38 -20.48
N TYR A 35 1.79 1.42 -19.82
CA TYR A 35 1.01 2.32 -18.96
C TYR A 35 0.78 3.64 -19.70
N ASP A 36 -0.40 3.81 -20.29
CA ASP A 36 -0.69 4.99 -21.12
C ASP A 36 -1.56 6.03 -20.41
N VAL A 37 -2.34 5.63 -19.40
CA VAL A 37 -3.32 6.51 -18.75
C VAL A 37 -3.30 6.32 -17.23
N VAL A 38 -3.36 7.44 -16.50
CA VAL A 38 -3.55 7.45 -15.05
C VAL A 38 -4.95 6.94 -14.74
N TRP A 39 -5.04 5.75 -14.18
CA TRP A 39 -6.30 5.12 -13.81
C TRP A 39 -6.96 5.81 -12.60
N SER A 40 -6.14 6.21 -11.63
CA SER A 40 -6.58 6.98 -10.46
C SER A 40 -5.50 7.98 -10.11
N GLY A 41 -5.88 9.26 -9.96
CA GLY A 41 -4.98 10.32 -9.54
C GLY A 41 -5.71 11.27 -8.60
N GLY A 42 -5.42 11.20 -7.31
CA GLY A 42 -6.22 11.90 -6.30
C GLY A 42 -5.53 12.17 -4.98
N ALA A 43 -6.30 12.73 -4.05
CA ALA A 43 -5.86 12.93 -2.68
C ALA A 43 -5.59 11.59 -1.99
N PHE A 44 -4.71 11.61 -1.00
CA PHE A 44 -4.32 10.43 -0.24
C PHE A 44 -4.26 10.72 1.27
N ILE A 45 -4.29 9.65 2.06
CA ILE A 45 -4.09 9.64 3.51
C ILE A 45 -3.02 8.61 3.88
N ALA A 46 -2.84 8.30 5.16
CA ALA A 46 -1.80 7.38 5.62
C ALA A 46 -2.01 5.94 5.13
N SER A 47 -3.26 5.50 4.94
CA SER A 47 -3.60 4.19 4.41
C SER A 47 -4.66 4.34 3.34
N ASN A 48 -4.34 3.92 2.13
CA ASN A 48 -5.20 4.05 0.95
C ASN A 48 -5.46 2.65 0.41
N SER A 49 -6.73 2.26 0.31
CA SER A 49 -7.12 0.95 -0.17
C SER A 49 -7.82 1.09 -1.52
N PHE A 50 -7.41 0.26 -2.46
CA PHE A 50 -7.93 0.23 -3.82
C PHE A 50 -8.34 -1.21 -4.13
N ALA A 51 -9.62 -1.39 -4.45
CA ALA A 51 -10.17 -2.69 -4.82
C ALA A 51 -10.77 -2.64 -6.22
N TRP A 52 -10.53 -3.67 -7.02
CA TRP A 52 -11.12 -3.82 -8.34
C TRP A 52 -11.36 -5.28 -8.71
N ASP A 53 -12.35 -5.49 -9.54
CA ASP A 53 -12.53 -6.72 -10.30
C ASP A 53 -11.99 -6.52 -11.73
N ALA A 54 -11.66 -7.62 -12.41
CA ALA A 54 -11.27 -7.60 -13.82
C ALA A 54 -12.49 -7.35 -14.74
N GLU A 55 -13.08 -6.16 -14.62
CA GLU A 55 -14.20 -5.66 -15.42
C GLU A 55 -13.70 -4.54 -16.36
N PHE A 56 -14.07 -4.62 -17.63
CA PHE A 56 -13.57 -3.72 -18.68
C PHE A 56 -14.69 -3.18 -19.56
N GLN A 57 -14.48 -1.96 -20.06
CA GLN A 57 -15.23 -1.39 -21.18
C GLN A 57 -14.28 -0.95 -22.28
N VAL A 58 -14.77 -0.94 -23.51
CA VAL A 58 -14.08 -0.34 -24.66
C VAL A 58 -14.80 0.91 -25.13
N PHE A 59 -14.04 1.86 -25.65
CA PHE A 59 -14.56 3.11 -26.21
C PHE A 59 -13.63 3.63 -27.31
N GLY A 60 -14.13 4.57 -28.12
CA GLY A 60 -13.36 5.30 -29.12
C GLY A 60 -13.11 6.74 -28.70
N ALA A 61 -11.94 7.29 -29.04
CA ALA A 61 -11.62 8.71 -28.91
C ALA A 61 -10.93 9.23 -30.17
N LEU A 62 -11.15 10.50 -30.49
CA LEU A 62 -10.61 11.09 -31.73
C LEU A 62 -9.08 11.20 -31.75
N LYS A 63 -8.45 11.40 -30.59
CA LYS A 63 -7.00 11.57 -30.50
C LYS A 63 -6.44 11.24 -29.13
N PHE A 64 -5.19 10.79 -29.15
CA PHE A 64 -4.30 10.80 -28.00
C PHE A 64 -3.59 12.16 -27.90
N GLN A 65 -3.53 12.74 -26.70
CA GLN A 65 -2.78 13.97 -26.46
C GLN A 65 -2.19 13.96 -25.05
N GLY A 66 -0.88 13.77 -24.96
CA GLY A 66 -0.15 13.73 -23.70
C GLY A 66 -0.44 14.90 -22.76
N GLY A 67 -0.50 14.60 -21.47
CA GLY A 67 -0.80 15.55 -20.39
C GLY A 67 -2.27 15.93 -20.27
N LEU A 68 -3.11 15.64 -21.27
CA LEU A 68 -4.55 15.89 -21.19
C LEU A 68 -5.30 14.68 -20.69
N GLN A 69 -6.51 14.92 -20.19
CA GLN A 69 -7.44 13.84 -19.86
C GLN A 69 -8.05 13.21 -21.11
N VAL A 70 -8.17 11.88 -21.11
CA VAL A 70 -8.91 11.13 -22.13
C VAL A 70 -10.35 11.65 -22.21
N LYS A 71 -10.82 11.89 -23.44
CA LYS A 71 -12.21 12.26 -23.72
C LYS A 71 -12.79 11.24 -24.69
N SER A 72 -13.68 10.38 -24.18
CA SER A 72 -14.41 9.45 -25.04
C SER A 72 -15.24 10.24 -26.07
N SER A 73 -15.22 9.74 -27.29
CA SER A 73 -16.00 10.27 -28.42
C SER A 73 -17.14 9.32 -28.83
N THR A 74 -17.18 8.11 -28.25
CA THR A 74 -18.25 7.12 -28.45
C THR A 74 -18.90 6.76 -27.11
N ASN A 75 -20.00 6.01 -27.16
CA ASN A 75 -20.44 5.27 -25.97
C ASN A 75 -19.37 4.24 -25.56
N PRO A 76 -19.19 4.01 -24.26
CA PRO A 76 -18.47 2.84 -23.78
C PRO A 76 -19.35 1.59 -23.91
N GLU A 77 -18.73 0.43 -24.07
CA GLU A 77 -19.40 -0.87 -24.08
C GLU A 77 -18.67 -1.89 -23.21
N ASP A 78 -19.41 -2.62 -22.38
CA ASP A 78 -18.87 -3.68 -21.52
C ASP A 78 -18.29 -4.83 -22.35
N ILE A 79 -17.15 -5.36 -21.93
CA ILE A 79 -16.50 -6.46 -22.65
C ILE A 79 -15.83 -7.44 -21.68
N LYS A 80 -15.88 -8.73 -22.02
CA LYS A 80 -15.15 -9.80 -21.32
C LYS A 80 -14.05 -10.37 -22.21
N PHE A 81 -13.04 -11.00 -21.60
CA PHE A 81 -12.04 -11.75 -22.34
C PHE A 81 -12.68 -12.78 -23.28
N GLY A 82 -12.11 -12.97 -24.47
CA GLY A 82 -12.63 -13.80 -25.56
C GLY A 82 -13.63 -13.10 -26.47
N GLN A 83 -14.28 -12.03 -25.99
CA GLN A 83 -15.32 -11.34 -26.75
C GLN A 83 -14.76 -10.31 -27.74
N SER A 84 -15.62 -9.91 -28.67
CA SER A 84 -15.36 -8.86 -29.66
C SER A 84 -16.48 -7.81 -29.65
N VAL A 85 -16.10 -6.54 -29.68
CA VAL A 85 -17.01 -5.39 -29.87
C VAL A 85 -16.77 -4.79 -31.24
N LYS A 86 -17.83 -4.34 -31.91
CA LYS A 86 -17.73 -3.65 -33.19
C LYS A 86 -18.00 -2.15 -33.01
N LEU A 87 -17.05 -1.31 -33.39
CA LEU A 87 -17.29 0.10 -33.62
C LEU A 87 -17.83 0.27 -35.03
N ASP A 88 -19.09 0.63 -35.17
CA ASP A 88 -19.74 0.70 -36.47
C ASP A 88 -19.37 1.96 -37.28
N ALA A 89 -19.87 2.03 -38.51
CA ALA A 89 -19.62 3.15 -39.43
C ALA A 89 -20.17 4.51 -38.94
N TYR A 90 -20.97 4.52 -37.88
CA TYR A 90 -21.58 5.73 -37.30
C TYR A 90 -20.91 6.15 -35.98
N GLY A 91 -19.87 5.43 -35.54
CA GLY A 91 -19.13 5.75 -34.33
C GLY A 91 -19.80 5.23 -33.05
N VAL A 92 -20.66 4.22 -33.16
CA VAL A 92 -21.31 3.57 -32.02
C VAL A 92 -20.60 2.25 -31.70
N MET A 93 -20.21 2.09 -30.44
CA MET A 93 -19.74 0.80 -29.93
C MET A 93 -20.94 -0.13 -29.75
N GLN A 94 -20.99 -1.20 -30.54
CA GLN A 94 -22.07 -2.18 -30.52
C GLN A 94 -21.86 -3.22 -29.41
N PRO A 95 -22.94 -3.87 -28.93
CA PRO A 95 -22.83 -4.87 -27.87
C PRO A 95 -21.79 -5.96 -28.14
N ALA A 96 -21.10 -6.40 -27.09
CA ALA A 96 -20.10 -7.44 -27.19
C ALA A 96 -20.68 -8.77 -27.73
N THR A 97 -19.94 -9.41 -28.63
CA THR A 97 -20.29 -10.67 -29.29
C THR A 97 -19.25 -11.75 -29.04
N GLY A 98 -19.63 -13.01 -29.24
CA GLY A 98 -18.77 -14.16 -29.03
C GLY A 98 -18.74 -14.67 -27.58
N PRO A 99 -18.19 -15.88 -27.36
CA PRO A 99 -18.08 -16.46 -26.04
C PRO A 99 -17.02 -15.75 -25.21
N SER A 100 -17.24 -15.67 -23.90
CA SER A 100 -16.18 -15.27 -22.97
C SER A 100 -15.22 -16.43 -22.72
N ASP A 101 -13.94 -16.14 -22.52
CA ASP A 101 -12.89 -17.13 -22.23
C ASP A 101 -11.91 -16.65 -21.14
N LYS A 102 -10.76 -17.33 -21.02
CA LYS A 102 -9.67 -17.00 -20.09
C LYS A 102 -8.39 -16.56 -20.81
N SER A 103 -8.49 -16.09 -22.06
CA SER A 103 -7.34 -15.68 -22.87
C SER A 103 -6.63 -14.44 -22.32
N GLY A 104 -7.34 -13.62 -21.54
CA GLY A 104 -6.87 -12.29 -21.12
C GLY A 104 -6.94 -11.24 -22.24
N VAL A 105 -7.54 -11.58 -23.39
CA VAL A 105 -7.60 -10.73 -24.58
C VAL A 105 -9.06 -10.47 -24.95
N PHE A 106 -9.38 -9.25 -25.37
CA PHE A 106 -10.62 -8.95 -26.09
C PHE A 106 -10.32 -8.13 -27.33
N LYS A 107 -11.29 -8.06 -28.25
CA LYS A 107 -11.09 -7.45 -29.57
C LYS A 107 -12.05 -6.31 -29.84
N VAL A 108 -11.59 -5.32 -30.58
CA VAL A 108 -12.43 -4.27 -31.15
C VAL A 108 -12.28 -4.28 -32.66
N GLU A 109 -13.37 -4.46 -33.38
CA GLU A 109 -13.45 -4.31 -34.84
C GLU A 109 -13.86 -2.86 -35.15
N ASN A 110 -12.94 -2.07 -35.66
CA ASN A 110 -13.17 -0.68 -36.06
C ASN A 110 -13.60 -0.60 -37.53
N ASN A 111 -14.87 -0.24 -37.76
CA ASN A 111 -15.45 0.01 -39.07
C ASN A 111 -15.88 1.48 -39.27
N TYR A 112 -15.51 2.38 -38.35
CA TYR A 112 -15.80 3.81 -38.45
C TYR A 112 -14.83 4.53 -39.39
N GLY A 113 -13.54 4.30 -39.20
CA GLY A 113 -12.46 5.12 -39.74
C GLY A 113 -11.43 5.44 -38.67
N ALA A 114 -10.51 6.36 -38.96
CA ALA A 114 -9.41 6.72 -38.06
C ALA A 114 -9.91 7.06 -36.64
N MET A 115 -9.64 6.17 -35.67
CA MET A 115 -10.09 6.29 -34.28
C MET A 115 -9.07 5.69 -33.32
N CYS A 116 -8.79 6.37 -32.21
CA CYS A 116 -8.05 5.78 -31.11
C CYS A 116 -8.98 4.88 -30.30
N ILE A 117 -8.55 3.66 -29.98
CA ILE A 117 -9.33 2.71 -29.20
C ILE A 117 -8.82 2.70 -27.76
N GLY A 118 -9.73 2.84 -26.81
CA GLY A 118 -9.43 2.91 -25.38
C GLY A 118 -10.09 1.81 -24.58
N VAL A 119 -9.59 1.63 -23.36
CA VAL A 119 -10.13 0.69 -22.36
C VAL A 119 -10.40 1.45 -21.08
N ASN A 120 -11.60 1.30 -20.52
CA ASN A 120 -11.88 1.63 -19.13
C ASN A 120 -11.76 0.38 -18.27
N ALA A 121 -11.34 0.57 -17.02
CA ALA A 121 -11.48 -0.41 -15.96
C ALA A 121 -12.14 0.23 -14.75
N LYS A 122 -12.77 -0.61 -13.93
CA LYS A 122 -13.51 -0.18 -12.75
C LYS A 122 -12.63 -0.20 -11.51
N LEU A 123 -12.60 0.90 -10.77
CA LEU A 123 -11.86 1.02 -9.51
C LEU A 123 -12.82 1.56 -8.44
N GLY A 124 -13.01 0.82 -7.35
CA GLY A 124 -13.94 1.24 -6.28
C GLY A 124 -15.37 1.50 -6.80
N GLY A 125 -15.80 0.80 -7.85
CA GLY A 125 -17.11 0.95 -8.47
C GLY A 125 -17.20 1.98 -9.61
N ALA A 126 -16.19 2.84 -9.80
CA ALA A 126 -16.18 3.87 -10.84
C ALA A 126 -15.37 3.44 -12.06
N TRP A 127 -15.93 3.67 -13.26
CA TRP A 127 -15.23 3.47 -14.52
C TRP A 127 -14.25 4.60 -14.80
N SER A 128 -13.02 4.27 -15.19
CA SER A 128 -12.02 5.24 -15.62
C SER A 128 -11.11 4.65 -16.69
N PRO A 129 -10.62 5.48 -17.62
CA PRO A 129 -9.74 5.02 -18.69
C PRO A 129 -8.40 4.55 -18.11
N ILE A 130 -7.93 3.41 -18.60
CA ILE A 130 -6.62 2.82 -18.28
C ILE A 130 -5.70 2.75 -19.50
N TYR A 131 -6.27 2.92 -20.69
CA TYR A 131 -5.56 2.83 -21.95
C TYR A 131 -6.25 3.66 -23.02
N LEU A 132 -5.45 4.25 -23.89
CA LEU A 132 -5.88 4.79 -25.16
C LEU A 132 -4.75 4.59 -26.17
N SER A 133 -5.07 4.05 -27.35
CA SER A 133 -4.05 3.88 -28.39
C SER A 133 -3.49 5.23 -28.82
N GLN A 134 -2.16 5.32 -28.88
CA GLN A 134 -1.45 6.56 -29.20
C GLN A 134 -1.69 7.01 -30.65
N THR A 135 -1.84 6.04 -31.57
CA THR A 135 -2.20 6.29 -32.97
C THR A 135 -3.64 5.86 -33.26
N PRO A 136 -4.38 6.62 -34.08
CA PRO A 136 -5.69 6.19 -34.56
C PRO A 136 -5.56 4.99 -35.50
N PHE A 137 -6.42 3.99 -35.34
CA PHE A 137 -6.56 2.88 -36.28
C PHE A 137 -7.52 3.29 -37.39
N ALA A 138 -7.14 3.09 -38.65
CA ALA A 138 -8.01 3.40 -39.79
C ALA A 138 -9.26 2.49 -39.81
N THR A 139 -9.09 1.20 -40.10
CA THR A 139 -10.15 0.18 -40.01
C THR A 139 -9.51 -1.17 -39.71
N GLY A 140 -10.25 -2.08 -39.09
CA GLY A 140 -9.79 -3.44 -38.82
C GLY A 140 -9.89 -3.83 -37.36
N VAL A 141 -9.24 -4.93 -36.99
CA VAL A 141 -9.37 -5.53 -35.66
C VAL A 141 -8.14 -5.25 -34.82
N ILE A 142 -8.35 -4.71 -33.61
CA ILE A 142 -7.34 -4.60 -32.57
C ILE A 142 -7.60 -5.62 -31.47
N SER A 143 -6.52 -6.22 -30.96
CA SER A 143 -6.54 -7.01 -29.73
C SER A 143 -6.01 -6.19 -28.55
N LEU A 144 -6.69 -6.27 -27.42
CA LEU A 144 -6.39 -5.53 -26.20
C LEU A 144 -6.22 -6.54 -25.07
N THR A 145 -5.09 -6.42 -24.37
CA THR A 145 -4.65 -7.34 -23.32
C THR A 145 -4.35 -6.55 -22.05
N PRO A 146 -5.36 -6.29 -21.19
CA PRO A 146 -5.11 -5.80 -19.84
C PRO A 146 -4.30 -6.80 -19.03
N ILE A 147 -3.36 -6.29 -18.23
CA ILE A 147 -2.50 -7.09 -17.37
C ILE A 147 -2.71 -6.61 -15.94
N GLU A 148 -2.76 -7.55 -15.00
CA GLU A 148 -2.88 -7.27 -13.55
C GLU A 148 -1.54 -6.82 -12.97
N LYS A 149 -1.03 -5.73 -13.53
CA LYS A 149 0.13 -4.98 -13.07
C LYS A 149 -0.25 -3.53 -12.95
N VAL A 150 0.17 -2.90 -11.86
CA VAL A 150 -0.11 -1.50 -11.57
C VAL A 150 1.18 -0.73 -11.33
N LEU A 151 1.25 0.45 -11.91
CA LEU A 151 2.31 1.42 -11.64
C LEU A 151 1.80 2.40 -10.59
N ILE A 152 2.58 2.66 -9.54
CA ILE A 152 2.21 3.54 -8.43
C ILE A 152 3.27 4.62 -8.27
N TRP A 153 2.86 5.88 -8.15
CA TRP A 153 3.77 7.01 -7.93
C TRP A 153 3.05 8.22 -7.33
N PHE A 154 3.82 9.25 -6.99
CA PHE A 154 3.30 10.55 -6.59
C PHE A 154 3.61 11.59 -7.67
N ASP A 155 2.59 12.30 -8.13
CA ASP A 155 2.75 13.38 -9.10
C ASP A 155 1.85 14.59 -8.77
N ALA A 156 2.31 15.79 -9.10
CA ALA A 156 1.57 17.04 -8.88
C ALA A 156 0.77 17.48 -10.11
N SER A 157 1.13 17.01 -11.31
CA SER A 157 0.54 17.47 -12.57
C SER A 157 -0.62 16.60 -13.06
N SER A 158 -0.64 15.33 -12.66
CA SER A 158 -1.56 14.33 -13.18
C SER A 158 -2.84 14.18 -12.37
N SER A 159 -3.86 13.63 -13.02
CA SER A 159 -5.15 13.28 -12.43
C SER A 159 -5.73 12.04 -13.11
N THR A 160 -6.81 11.49 -12.60
CA THR A 160 -7.54 10.41 -13.27
C THR A 160 -7.82 10.77 -14.74
N GLY A 161 -7.47 9.84 -15.63
CA GLY A 161 -7.60 9.96 -17.07
C GLY A 161 -6.50 10.73 -17.79
N THR A 162 -5.51 11.29 -17.09
CA THR A 162 -4.36 11.94 -17.74
C THR A 162 -3.60 10.94 -18.61
N MET A 163 -3.41 11.28 -19.89
CA MET A 163 -2.60 10.52 -20.86
C MET A 163 -1.11 10.77 -20.59
N LEU A 164 -0.36 9.70 -20.37
CA LEU A 164 1.06 9.73 -20.06
C LEU A 164 1.89 9.90 -21.35
N VAL A 165 2.90 10.77 -21.30
CA VAL A 165 3.88 10.97 -22.38
C VAL A 165 5.28 11.15 -21.84
N ASP A 166 5.39 11.80 -20.69
CA ASP A 166 6.65 11.94 -19.99
C ASP A 166 6.94 10.71 -19.14
N ALA A 167 8.23 10.50 -18.85
CA ALA A 167 8.65 9.42 -17.98
C ALA A 167 8.04 9.58 -16.57
N VAL A 168 7.55 8.48 -16.00
CA VAL A 168 7.02 8.44 -14.65
C VAL A 168 8.15 8.11 -13.69
N THR A 169 8.61 9.12 -12.96
CA THR A 169 9.70 8.98 -11.99
C THR A 169 9.19 8.52 -10.62
N ASN A 170 10.09 8.00 -9.79
CA ASN A 170 9.88 7.62 -8.41
C ASN A 170 8.75 6.59 -8.21
N SER A 171 8.58 5.74 -9.23
CA SER A 171 7.47 4.80 -9.32
C SER A 171 7.87 3.39 -8.87
N ILE A 172 6.85 2.59 -8.56
CA ILE A 172 6.97 1.14 -8.38
C ILE A 172 5.94 0.41 -9.23
N GLU A 173 6.38 -0.64 -9.93
CA GLU A 173 5.47 -1.62 -10.54
C GLU A 173 5.15 -2.70 -9.51
N VAL A 174 3.86 -2.95 -9.29
CA VAL A 174 3.36 -4.03 -8.45
C VAL A 174 2.65 -5.06 -9.33
N ASP A 175 3.13 -6.29 -9.26
CA ASP A 175 2.63 -7.43 -10.05
C ASP A 175 1.66 -8.28 -9.22
N PHE A 176 0.43 -8.45 -9.72
CA PHE A 176 -0.61 -9.30 -9.13
C PHE A 176 -0.67 -10.68 -9.81
N THR A 177 0.32 -11.06 -10.63
CA THR A 177 0.40 -12.41 -11.17
C THR A 177 0.50 -13.44 -10.04
N GLY A 178 -0.53 -14.28 -9.92
CA GLY A 178 -0.63 -15.30 -8.88
C GLY A 178 -1.02 -14.78 -7.49
N LYS A 179 -1.36 -13.49 -7.34
CA LYS A 179 -1.75 -12.87 -6.06
C LYS A 179 -2.95 -11.95 -6.25
N THR A 180 -3.88 -11.95 -5.32
CA THR A 180 -5.02 -11.02 -5.32
C THR A 180 -4.85 -9.87 -4.35
N SER A 181 -3.87 -9.91 -3.45
CA SER A 181 -3.61 -8.81 -2.51
C SER A 181 -2.14 -8.45 -2.47
N GLN A 182 -1.85 -7.15 -2.47
CA GLN A 182 -0.52 -6.58 -2.35
C GLN A 182 -0.57 -5.35 -1.42
N SER A 183 0.52 -5.13 -0.70
CA SER A 183 0.68 -3.96 0.16
C SER A 183 2.05 -3.34 -0.06
N VAL A 184 2.07 -2.01 -0.20
CA VAL A 184 3.30 -1.23 -0.36
C VAL A 184 3.30 -0.05 0.60
N THR A 185 4.47 0.32 1.12
CA THR A 185 4.64 1.53 1.93
C THR A 185 5.55 2.50 1.20
N TYR A 186 5.13 3.75 1.07
CA TYR A 186 5.93 4.84 0.52
C TYR A 186 6.61 5.65 1.63
N ALA A 187 7.87 6.00 1.39
CA ALA A 187 8.60 6.98 2.19
C ALA A 187 9.26 8.01 1.28
N SER A 188 9.01 9.29 1.56
CA SER A 188 9.63 10.38 0.82
C SER A 188 11.02 10.69 1.39
N SER A 189 11.92 11.14 0.52
CA SER A 189 13.18 11.77 0.91
C SER A 189 12.88 13.00 1.78
N PRO A 190 13.55 13.14 2.94
CA PRO A 190 13.36 14.30 3.82
C PRO A 190 13.66 15.65 3.16
N ASN A 191 14.59 15.66 2.19
CA ASN A 191 15.13 16.89 1.61
C ASN A 191 14.49 17.25 0.26
N LYS A 192 13.72 16.33 -0.33
CA LYS A 192 13.08 16.52 -1.64
C LYS A 192 11.78 15.72 -1.69
N PRO A 193 10.66 16.33 -1.27
CA PRO A 193 9.34 15.69 -1.32
C PRO A 193 9.04 15.11 -2.70
N GLY A 194 8.43 13.92 -2.74
CA GLY A 194 8.07 13.23 -3.97
C GLY A 194 9.19 12.38 -4.57
N THR A 195 10.46 12.63 -4.21
CA THR A 195 11.52 11.65 -4.45
C THR A 195 11.56 10.67 -3.30
N GLY A 196 11.25 9.40 -3.52
CA GLY A 196 10.99 8.48 -2.42
C GLY A 196 11.22 7.04 -2.78
N GLY A 197 11.17 6.17 -1.78
CA GLY A 197 11.36 4.73 -1.94
C GLY A 197 10.18 3.96 -1.40
N TRP A 198 10.18 2.67 -1.68
CA TRP A 198 9.07 1.80 -1.41
C TRP A 198 9.50 0.65 -0.50
N ILE A 199 8.59 0.15 0.33
CA ILE A 199 8.76 -1.08 1.09
C ILE A 199 7.67 -2.03 0.63
N VAL A 200 8.07 -3.23 0.20
CA VAL A 200 7.16 -4.28 -0.26
C VAL A 200 7.51 -5.57 0.46
N GLY A 201 6.54 -6.18 1.14
CA GLY A 201 6.77 -7.40 1.93
C GLY A 201 7.91 -7.26 2.96
N GLY A 202 8.02 -6.09 3.61
CA GLY A 202 9.07 -5.81 4.60
C GLY A 202 10.46 -5.51 4.03
N SER A 203 10.61 -5.44 2.70
CA SER A 203 11.89 -5.19 2.04
C SER A 203 11.89 -3.86 1.29
N ALA A 204 13.01 -3.12 1.36
CA ALA A 204 13.18 -1.90 0.59
C ALA A 204 13.26 -2.23 -0.90
N VAL A 205 12.46 -1.55 -1.70
CA VAL A 205 12.49 -1.58 -3.16
C VAL A 205 12.86 -0.19 -3.64
N LEU A 206 13.91 -0.14 -4.47
CA LEU A 206 14.36 1.12 -5.04
C LEU A 206 13.31 1.64 -6.03
N PRO A 207 13.04 2.95 -6.02
CA PRO A 207 12.18 3.56 -7.02
C PRO A 207 12.76 3.38 -8.43
N SER A 208 11.87 3.41 -9.40
CA SER A 208 12.22 3.33 -10.81
C SER A 208 11.54 4.43 -11.63
N THR A 209 12.22 4.83 -12.69
CA THR A 209 11.66 5.64 -13.76
C THR A 209 11.10 4.72 -14.82
N TYR A 210 9.79 4.83 -15.07
CA TYR A 210 9.13 4.19 -16.21
C TYR A 210 9.19 5.11 -17.42
N ASN A 211 9.78 4.64 -18.51
CA ASN A 211 9.76 5.33 -19.80
C ASN A 211 8.56 4.85 -20.64
N VAL A 212 7.60 5.76 -20.87
CA VAL A 212 6.33 5.48 -21.56
C VAL A 212 6.53 5.11 -23.04
N GLU A 213 7.52 5.73 -23.69
CA GLU A 213 7.78 5.50 -25.11
C GLU A 213 8.36 4.10 -25.34
N THR A 214 9.42 3.76 -24.59
CA THR A 214 10.18 2.52 -24.76
C THR A 214 9.64 1.35 -23.94
N ASP A 215 8.70 1.57 -23.03
CA ASP A 215 8.19 0.58 -22.08
C ASP A 215 9.30 -0.07 -21.22
N THR A 216 10.25 0.74 -20.76
CA THR A 216 11.40 0.27 -19.96
C THR A 216 11.46 0.93 -18.61
N PHE A 217 11.99 0.20 -17.62
CA PHE A 217 12.28 0.72 -16.29
C PHE A 217 13.77 0.99 -16.12
N THR A 218 14.10 2.12 -15.50
CA THR A 218 15.46 2.44 -15.07
C THR A 218 15.45 2.69 -13.57
N LEU A 219 16.35 2.05 -12.83
CA LEU A 219 16.47 2.26 -11.39
C LEU A 219 16.94 3.68 -11.11
N GLU A 220 16.31 4.34 -10.14
CA GLU A 220 16.81 5.61 -9.64
C GLU A 220 17.89 5.39 -8.59
N THR A 221 18.86 6.32 -8.53
CA THR A 221 19.88 6.30 -7.48
C THR A 221 19.31 6.95 -6.22
N PRO A 222 19.07 6.19 -5.13
CA PRO A 222 18.52 6.76 -3.90
C PRO A 222 19.56 7.62 -3.18
N SER A 223 19.08 8.62 -2.44
CA SER A 223 19.94 9.36 -1.52
C SER A 223 20.25 8.53 -0.26
N ALA A 224 21.39 8.78 0.38
CA ALA A 224 21.74 8.13 1.65
C ALA A 224 20.70 8.36 2.75
N SER A 225 20.09 9.55 2.80
CA SER A 225 19.02 9.88 3.76
C SER A 225 17.74 9.09 3.51
N LEU A 226 17.40 8.85 2.24
CA LEU A 226 16.28 7.97 1.89
C LEU A 226 16.56 6.52 2.30
N LEU A 227 17.76 6.00 2.04
CA LEU A 227 18.15 4.65 2.44
C LEU A 227 18.10 4.46 3.96
N ALA A 228 18.63 5.41 4.73
CA ALA A 228 18.56 5.39 6.19
C ALA A 228 17.11 5.34 6.68
N LYS A 229 16.25 6.21 6.13
CA LYS A 229 14.83 6.26 6.48
C LYS A 229 14.07 4.96 6.16
N LEU A 230 14.33 4.37 4.98
CA LEU A 230 13.74 3.08 4.62
C LEU A 230 14.19 1.97 5.60
N SER A 231 15.47 1.96 5.98
CA SER A 231 15.99 1.02 6.96
C SER A 231 15.30 1.18 8.32
N ASP A 232 15.13 2.42 8.79
CA ASP A 232 14.45 2.71 10.06
C ASP A 232 12.99 2.24 10.04
N LEU A 233 12.29 2.47 8.93
CA LEU A 233 10.91 2.02 8.74
C LEU A 233 10.80 0.49 8.72
N ILE A 234 11.71 -0.20 8.03
CA ILE A 234 11.76 -1.67 8.01
C ILE A 234 12.03 -2.22 9.41
N ASN A 235 12.99 -1.65 10.15
CA ASN A 235 13.27 -2.04 11.53
C ASN A 235 12.07 -1.80 12.45
N THR A 236 11.30 -0.72 12.22
CA THR A 236 10.07 -0.44 12.97
C THR A 236 8.95 -1.43 12.64
N GLN A 237 8.78 -1.80 11.37
CA GLN A 237 7.76 -2.76 10.91
C GLN A 237 8.08 -4.19 11.37
N ASN A 238 9.36 -4.55 11.43
CA ASN A 238 9.83 -5.86 11.88
C ASN A 238 10.05 -5.91 13.40
N ASN A 239 9.75 -4.83 14.14
CA ASN A 239 9.93 -4.84 15.58
C ASN A 239 8.82 -5.70 16.20
N VAL A 240 9.18 -6.93 16.59
CA VAL A 240 8.38 -7.76 17.48
C VAL A 240 8.13 -6.94 18.74
N PRO A 241 6.88 -6.82 19.25
CA PRO A 241 6.65 -6.10 20.50
C PRO A 241 7.53 -6.72 21.57
N LEU A 242 8.47 -5.93 22.10
CA LEU A 242 9.33 -6.35 23.19
C LEU A 242 8.48 -6.44 24.47
N ILE A 243 8.38 -7.65 25.00
CA ILE A 243 7.61 -7.94 26.22
C ILE A 243 8.60 -8.21 27.35
N VAL A 244 8.48 -7.46 28.44
CA VAL A 244 9.20 -7.77 29.69
C VAL A 244 8.24 -8.51 30.61
N SER A 245 8.65 -9.70 31.04
CA SER A 245 7.97 -10.47 32.08
C SER A 245 8.73 -10.29 33.39
N ALA A 246 8.09 -9.71 34.39
CA ALA A 246 8.62 -9.68 35.75
C ALA A 246 7.89 -10.71 36.62
N SER A 247 8.64 -11.48 37.40
CA SER A 247 8.12 -12.47 38.34
C SER A 247 8.64 -12.16 39.73
N VAL A 248 7.72 -11.98 40.69
CA VAL A 248 8.06 -11.79 42.11
C VAL A 248 7.41 -12.89 42.94
N GLN A 249 8.18 -13.48 43.85
CA GLN A 249 7.69 -14.46 44.81
C GLN A 249 7.65 -13.85 46.21
N PHE A 250 6.45 -13.62 46.74
CA PHE A 250 6.26 -13.08 48.08
C PHE A 250 6.51 -14.14 49.16
N VAL A 251 6.84 -13.70 50.38
CA VAL A 251 6.96 -14.62 51.51
C VAL A 251 5.59 -15.19 51.89
N LYS A 252 4.53 -14.38 51.82
CA LYS A 252 3.16 -14.78 52.14
C LYS A 252 2.27 -14.79 50.89
N PRO A 253 1.52 -15.89 50.63
CA PRO A 253 0.63 -15.96 49.46
C PRO A 253 -0.44 -14.86 49.39
N VAL A 254 -0.89 -14.33 50.53
CA VAL A 254 -1.89 -13.26 50.56
C VAL A 254 -1.36 -11.95 49.95
N GLU A 255 -0.06 -11.66 50.14
CA GLU A 255 0.59 -10.44 49.64
C GLU A 255 0.68 -10.44 48.11
N ALA A 256 0.79 -11.62 47.48
CA ALA A 256 0.78 -11.76 46.02
C ALA A 256 -0.55 -11.27 45.41
N GLN A 257 -1.68 -11.67 46.00
CA GLN A 257 -2.99 -11.26 45.52
C GLN A 257 -3.26 -9.76 45.78
N GLU A 258 -2.84 -9.25 46.92
CA GLU A 258 -2.93 -7.84 47.27
C GLU A 258 -2.06 -6.97 46.35
N PHE A 259 -0.85 -7.43 46.03
CA PHE A 259 0.04 -6.74 45.09
C PHE A 259 -0.58 -6.63 43.70
N VAL A 260 -1.22 -7.69 43.18
CA VAL A 260 -1.91 -7.63 41.88
C VAL A 260 -2.98 -6.53 41.87
N GLN A 261 -3.80 -6.45 42.91
CA GLN A 261 -4.86 -5.44 42.99
C GLN A 261 -4.28 -4.03 43.07
N TYR A 262 -3.22 -3.84 43.85
CA TYR A 262 -2.50 -2.58 43.95
C TYR A 262 -1.87 -2.18 42.61
N ALA A 263 -1.09 -3.07 42.00
CA ALA A 263 -0.32 -2.80 40.80
C ALA A 263 -1.22 -2.45 39.61
N LEU A 264 -2.38 -3.08 39.45
CA LEU A 264 -3.35 -2.77 38.39
C LEU A 264 -3.82 -1.30 38.42
N GLY A 265 -3.89 -0.69 39.61
CA GLY A 265 -4.25 0.72 39.78
C GLY A 265 -3.09 1.70 39.53
N MET A 266 -1.87 1.22 39.39
CA MET A 266 -0.64 2.02 39.38
C MET A 266 0.05 2.01 38.02
N ARG A 267 -0.68 1.85 36.92
CA ARG A 267 -0.10 1.79 35.57
C ARG A 267 0.70 3.07 35.25
N PRO A 268 2.02 2.99 35.05
CA PRO A 268 2.85 4.15 34.77
C PRO A 268 2.59 4.74 33.36
N ASP A 269 2.81 6.04 33.22
CA ASP A 269 2.73 6.72 31.93
C ASP A 269 3.77 6.18 30.95
N GLY A 270 3.37 5.92 29.70
CA GLY A 270 4.26 5.35 28.68
C GLY A 270 4.27 3.81 28.63
N VAL A 271 3.47 3.14 29.46
CA VAL A 271 3.25 1.70 29.39
C VAL A 271 1.97 1.38 28.59
N ARG A 272 2.10 0.53 27.57
CA ARG A 272 0.98 0.02 26.75
C ARG A 272 0.26 -1.15 27.41
N THR A 273 1.02 -2.15 27.84
CA THR A 273 0.51 -3.39 28.45
C THR A 273 1.02 -3.47 29.89
N TRP A 274 0.11 -3.62 30.84
CA TRP A 274 0.37 -3.60 32.28
C TRP A 274 -0.51 -4.64 32.98
N ASN A 275 -0.16 -5.91 32.78
CA ASN A 275 -1.00 -7.03 33.20
C ASN A 275 -0.27 -7.89 34.23
N PHE A 276 -1.04 -8.44 35.18
CA PHE A 276 -0.51 -9.25 36.27
C PHE A 276 -1.41 -10.46 36.51
N THR A 277 -0.80 -11.57 36.91
CA THR A 277 -1.46 -12.81 37.30
C THR A 277 -0.77 -13.39 38.52
N ALA A 278 -1.54 -13.72 39.56
CA ALA A 278 -1.02 -14.40 40.74
C ALA A 278 -1.34 -15.90 40.68
N ALA A 279 -0.38 -16.72 41.11
CA ALA A 279 -0.55 -18.15 41.33
C ALA A 279 0.17 -18.53 42.64
N GLY A 280 -0.61 -18.67 43.72
CA GLY A 280 -0.04 -18.90 45.05
C GLY A 280 0.69 -17.66 45.57
N ASP A 281 1.98 -17.80 45.86
CA ASP A 281 2.86 -16.73 46.32
C ASP A 281 3.63 -16.02 45.18
N ILE A 282 3.43 -16.43 43.93
CA ILE A 282 4.12 -15.87 42.77
C ILE A 282 3.17 -14.94 42.00
N VAL A 283 3.67 -13.75 41.65
CA VAL A 283 3.03 -12.83 40.71
C VAL A 283 3.87 -12.73 39.46
N GLN A 284 3.28 -13.08 38.33
CA GLN A 284 3.86 -12.85 37.01
C GLN A 284 3.22 -11.64 36.35
N SER A 285 3.99 -10.93 35.55
CA SER A 285 3.54 -9.75 34.81
C SER A 285 3.84 -9.86 33.32
N LYS A 286 3.07 -9.12 32.53
CA LYS A 286 3.32 -8.93 31.10
C LYS A 286 3.34 -7.44 30.82
N LEU A 287 4.51 -6.90 30.50
CA LEU A 287 4.78 -5.48 30.40
C LEU A 287 5.23 -5.10 28.98
N GLU A 288 4.61 -4.08 28.39
CA GLU A 288 4.98 -3.56 27.06
C GLU A 288 4.97 -2.04 27.07
N ALA A 289 5.97 -1.42 26.46
CA ALA A 289 6.05 0.04 26.37
C ALA A 289 5.22 0.58 25.20
N LEU A 290 4.71 1.81 25.35
CA LEU A 290 3.91 2.49 24.33
C LEU A 290 4.76 3.00 23.16
N TYR A 291 5.99 3.48 23.42
CA TYR A 291 6.88 4.00 22.39
C TYR A 291 8.35 4.01 22.83
N HIS A 292 9.20 3.17 22.24
CA HIS A 292 10.66 3.31 22.36
C HIS A 292 11.39 2.83 21.10
N PRO A 293 12.28 3.65 20.51
CA PRO A 293 13.02 3.32 19.30
C PRO A 293 14.24 2.40 19.52
N ARG A 294 14.51 1.96 20.76
CA ARG A 294 15.61 1.05 21.10
C ARG A 294 15.24 0.11 22.24
N ASP A 295 15.36 -1.20 22.01
CA ASP A 295 14.96 -2.26 22.95
C ASP A 295 15.59 -2.10 24.32
N LYS A 296 16.88 -1.77 24.40
CA LYS A 296 17.58 -1.60 25.68
C LYS A 296 16.99 -0.51 26.58
N LEU A 297 16.51 0.59 25.98
CA LEU A 297 15.89 1.68 26.75
C LEU A 297 14.47 1.31 27.19
N ALA A 298 13.74 0.58 26.34
CA ALA A 298 12.42 0.07 26.68
C ALA A 298 12.47 -0.95 27.83
N ILE A 299 13.42 -1.91 27.79
CA ILE A 299 13.64 -2.89 28.85
C ILE A 299 13.89 -2.17 30.17
N LYS A 300 14.84 -1.23 30.18
CA LYS A 300 15.20 -0.48 31.38
C LYS A 300 14.00 0.31 31.93
N PHE A 301 13.29 1.03 31.07
CA PHE A 301 12.10 1.77 31.46
C PHE A 301 11.05 0.87 32.12
N LEU A 302 10.74 -0.29 31.52
CA LEU A 302 9.75 -1.23 32.06
C LEU A 302 10.19 -1.86 33.39
N GLN A 303 11.48 -2.17 33.53
CA GLN A 303 12.05 -2.66 34.80
C GLN A 303 11.96 -1.60 35.89
N ASP A 304 12.40 -0.37 35.60
CA ASP A 304 12.37 0.74 36.55
C ASP A 304 10.92 1.03 36.99
N ALA A 305 9.98 1.06 36.03
CA ALA A 305 8.56 1.27 36.28
C ALA A 305 7.94 0.16 37.17
N TYR A 306 8.30 -1.10 36.93
CA TYR A 306 7.86 -2.21 37.78
C TYR A 306 8.43 -2.12 39.19
N LEU A 307 9.73 -1.84 39.31
CA LEU A 307 10.41 -1.71 40.60
C LEU A 307 9.85 -0.55 41.43
N GLU A 308 9.54 0.58 40.81
CA GLU A 308 8.92 1.71 41.49
C GLU A 308 7.57 1.33 42.10
N VAL A 309 6.73 0.60 41.36
CA VAL A 309 5.44 0.10 41.86
C VAL A 309 5.65 -0.94 42.96
N LEU A 310 6.57 -1.89 42.78
CA LEU A 310 6.87 -2.91 43.79
C LEU A 310 7.39 -2.30 45.09
N TYR A 311 8.33 -1.36 45.03
CA TYR A 311 8.91 -0.72 46.22
C TYR A 311 7.96 0.27 46.90
N SER A 312 6.91 0.71 46.20
CA SER A 312 5.84 1.51 46.79
C SER A 312 4.73 0.65 47.43
N PHE A 313 4.75 -0.67 47.19
CA PHE A 313 3.74 -1.58 47.71
C PHE A 313 4.10 -2.06 49.12
N GLN A 314 3.62 -1.33 50.12
CA GLN A 314 3.70 -1.69 51.55
C GLN A 314 5.12 -2.14 52.00
N ASP A 315 5.27 -2.61 53.24
CA ASP A 315 6.55 -3.17 53.71
C ASP A 315 6.50 -4.70 53.58
N SER A 316 6.50 -5.18 52.33
CA SER A 316 6.35 -6.60 51.99
C SER A 316 7.69 -7.26 51.67
N GLU A 317 7.92 -8.44 52.26
CA GLU A 317 9.11 -9.24 51.98
C GLU A 317 8.88 -10.19 50.79
N TYR A 318 9.85 -10.27 49.89
CA TYR A 318 9.86 -11.22 48.77
C TYR A 318 11.15 -12.02 48.74
N LYS A 319 11.05 -13.27 48.29
CA LYS A 319 12.14 -14.25 48.24
C LYS A 319 12.93 -14.15 46.93
N GLU A 320 12.24 -13.83 45.85
CA GLU A 320 12.80 -13.84 44.52
C GLU A 320 12.12 -12.77 43.66
N LEU A 321 12.93 -12.11 42.81
CA LEU A 321 12.48 -11.19 41.78
C LEU A 321 13.32 -11.44 40.53
N THR A 322 12.66 -11.76 39.43
CA THR A 322 13.30 -12.00 38.13
C THR A 322 12.64 -11.19 37.03
N PHE A 323 13.43 -10.87 36.01
CA PHE A 323 12.96 -10.23 34.77
C PHE A 323 13.43 -11.06 33.58
N GLU A 324 12.49 -11.38 32.70
CA GLU A 324 12.73 -12.10 31.46
C GLU A 324 12.28 -11.26 30.26
N ILE A 325 13.06 -11.30 29.19
CA ILE A 325 12.73 -10.64 27.93
C ILE A 325 12.12 -11.69 27.01
N ILE A 326 10.84 -11.55 26.72
CA ILE A 326 10.13 -12.44 25.81
C ILE A 326 10.12 -11.77 24.44
N HIS A 327 10.80 -12.40 23.48
CA HIS A 327 10.64 -12.10 22.07
C HIS A 327 9.54 -13.02 21.57
N ASP A 328 8.40 -12.47 21.17
CA ASP A 328 7.33 -13.26 20.57
C ASP A 328 7.77 -13.73 19.18
N ASN A 329 8.48 -14.86 19.11
CA ASN A 329 8.89 -15.51 17.87
C ASN A 329 7.74 -16.33 17.25
N SER A 330 6.53 -15.78 17.23
CA SER A 330 5.40 -16.39 16.51
C SER A 330 5.19 -15.69 15.17
N VAL A 331 5.98 -16.13 14.18
CA VAL A 331 5.65 -16.06 12.75
C VAL A 331 5.75 -17.46 12.17
#